data_AF-A0AAV1LR00-F1
#
_entry.id   AF-A0AAV1LR00-F1
#
_cell.length_a   1.000
_cell.length_b   1.000
_cell.length_c   1.000
_cell.angle_alpha   90.00
_cell.angle_beta   90.00
_cell.angle_gamma   90.00
#
_symmetry.space_group_name_H-M   'P 1'
#
loop_
_entity.id
_entity.type
_entity.pdbx_description
1 polymer ?
#
loop_
_entity_poly.entity_id
_entity_poly.type
_entity_poly.pdbx_seq_one_letter_code
_entity_poly.pdbx_strand_id
1 'polypeptide(L)'
;MTQRLWLAEFIELYRNEPCLWQNKSKEYHDRERKSAAYKVLLEKIKEIDSTATIDTVKNKINTLRCTFKKEVLKVKSSQRSGSGKDDIYIPKLWYYDLLQFLTDQEVPRSSRSNISKDDEETNDVSK
;
A
#
# COMPACT_ATOMS: atom_id res chain seq x y z
N MET A 1 16.32 9.05 15.61
CA MET A 1 15.68 8.11 14.69
C MET A 1 15.13 8.89 13.50
N THR A 2 15.45 8.51 12.25
CA THR A 2 14.91 9.22 11.08
C THR A 2 13.52 8.68 10.71
N GLN A 3 12.70 9.51 10.08
CA GLN A 3 11.34 9.14 9.65
C GLN A 3 11.33 7.90 8.73
N ARG A 4 12.37 7.74 7.88
CA ARG A 4 12.50 6.58 6.99
C ARG A 4 12.79 5.29 7.76
N LEU A 5 13.72 5.32 8.72
CA LEU A 5 14.05 4.15 9.53
C LEU A 5 12.84 3.70 10.36
N TRP A 6 12.15 4.65 11.01
CA TRP A 6 10.94 4.35 11.77
C TRP A 6 9.86 3.71 10.89
N LEU A 7 9.65 4.23 9.67
CA LEU A 7 8.66 3.66 8.75
C LEU A 7 9.05 2.25 8.27
N ALA A 8 10.33 2.01 8.01
CA ALA A 8 10.81 0.67 7.65
C ALA A 8 10.56 -0.34 8.77
N GLU A 9 10.89 0.01 10.02
CA GLU A 9 10.61 -0.83 11.19
C GLU A 9 9.10 -1.08 11.37
N PHE A 10 8.26 -0.05 11.16
CA PHE A 10 6.81 -0.21 11.21
C PHE A 10 6.31 -1.19 10.14
N ILE A 11 6.84 -1.11 8.92
CA ILE A 11 6.47 -2.02 7.83
C ILE A 11 6.94 -3.45 8.12
N GLU A 12 8.13 -3.63 8.69
CA GLU A 12 8.62 -4.96 9.08
C GLU A 12 7.77 -5.58 10.20
N LEU A 13 7.39 -4.81 11.22
CA LEU A 13 6.44 -5.28 12.23
C LEU A 13 5.10 -5.68 11.60
N TYR A 14 4.59 -4.86 10.67
CA TYR A 14 3.37 -5.20 9.94
C TYR A 14 3.51 -6.48 9.12
N ARG A 15 4.64 -6.67 8.44
CA ARG A 15 4.97 -7.86 7.65
C ARG A 15 4.99 -9.13 8.51
N ASN A 16 5.54 -9.03 9.73
CA ASN A 16 5.62 -10.15 10.68
C ASN A 16 4.28 -10.53 11.33
N GLU A 17 3.21 -9.77 11.07
CA GLU A 17 1.88 -10.05 11.59
C GLU A 17 0.92 -10.52 10.49
N PRO A 18 1.05 -11.77 9.98
CA PRO A 18 0.24 -12.29 8.87
C PRO A 18 -1.27 -12.29 9.17
N CYS A 19 -1.67 -12.34 10.44
CA CYS A 19 -3.07 -12.19 10.83
C CYS A 19 -3.69 -10.85 10.39
N LEU A 20 -2.89 -9.82 10.11
CA LEU A 20 -3.36 -8.51 9.66
C LEU A 20 -3.49 -8.38 8.14
N TRP A 21 -2.80 -9.21 7.35
CA TRP A 21 -2.69 -8.98 5.89
C TRP A 21 -2.87 -10.24 5.03
N GLN A 22 -2.63 -11.44 5.56
CA GLN A 22 -2.64 -12.67 4.79
C GLN A 22 -4.04 -13.31 4.81
N ASN A 23 -4.93 -12.85 3.93
CA ASN A 23 -6.34 -13.26 3.91
C ASN A 23 -6.55 -14.79 3.71
N LYS A 24 -5.62 -15.47 3.03
CA LYS A 24 -5.65 -16.92 2.81
C LYS A 24 -5.25 -17.73 4.04
N SER A 25 -4.68 -17.09 5.07
CA SER A 25 -4.27 -17.76 6.30
C SER A 25 -5.45 -17.95 7.25
N LYS A 26 -5.47 -19.07 7.97
CA LYS A 26 -6.43 -19.29 9.07
C LYS A 26 -6.29 -18.21 10.15
N GLU A 27 -5.07 -17.71 10.35
CA GLU A 27 -4.75 -16.68 11.34
C GLU A 27 -5.43 -15.34 11.04
N TYR A 28 -5.78 -15.07 9.78
CA TYR A 28 -6.55 -13.88 9.44
C TYR A 28 -7.96 -13.89 10.05
N HIS A 29 -8.50 -15.05 10.40
CA HIS A 29 -9.83 -15.15 10.99
C HIS A 29 -9.79 -15.15 12.52
N ASP A 30 -8.59 -15.15 13.10
CA ASP A 30 -8.37 -15.11 14.55
C ASP A 30 -8.45 -13.66 15.07
N ARG A 31 -9.52 -13.38 15.82
CA ARG A 31 -9.78 -12.05 16.37
C ARG A 31 -8.81 -11.69 17.49
N GLU A 32 -8.38 -12.65 18.29
CA GLU A 32 -7.45 -12.42 19.39
C GLU A 32 -6.05 -12.10 18.86
N ARG A 33 -5.58 -12.88 17.88
CA ARG A 33 -4.29 -12.62 17.22
C ARG A 33 -4.28 -11.27 16.52
N LYS A 34 -5.36 -10.90 15.82
CA LYS A 34 -5.51 -9.55 15.25
C LYS A 34 -5.42 -8.46 16.31
N SER A 35 -6.11 -8.63 17.43
CA SER A 35 -6.07 -7.65 18.53
C SER A 35 -4.66 -7.52 19.10
N ALA A 36 -3.95 -8.63 19.31
CA ALA A 36 -2.58 -8.64 19.79
C ALA A 36 -1.63 -7.95 18.78
N ALA A 37 -1.72 -8.28 17.51
CA ALA A 37 -0.92 -7.69 16.45
C ALA A 37 -1.14 -6.16 16.34
N TYR A 38 -2.39 -5.69 16.41
CA TYR A 38 -2.64 -4.25 16.42
C TYR A 38 -2.05 -3.55 17.64
N LYS A 39 -1.98 -4.22 18.80
CA LYS A 39 -1.31 -3.66 19.99
C LYS A 39 0.20 -3.55 19.80
N VAL A 40 0.85 -4.56 19.19
CA VAL A 40 2.28 -4.50 18.85
C VAL A 40 2.57 -3.28 17.96
N LEU A 41 1.79 -3.11 16.90
CA LEU A 41 1.95 -1.95 16.00
C LEU A 41 1.59 -0.63 16.69
N LEU A 42 0.64 -0.63 17.63
CA LEU A 42 0.27 0.55 18.40
C LEU A 42 1.42 1.05 19.26
N GLU A 43 2.11 0.15 19.97
CA GLU A 43 3.27 0.52 20.78
C GLU A 43 4.36 1.19 19.92
N LYS A 44 4.53 0.75 18.66
CA LYS A 44 5.45 1.42 17.72
C LYS A 44 5.02 2.84 17.34
N ILE A 45 3.71 3.08 17.17
CA ILE A 45 3.20 4.45 16.91
C ILE A 45 3.30 5.32 18.16
N LYS A 46 3.15 4.76 19.36
CA LYS A 46 3.29 5.50 20.61
C LYS A 46 4.68 6.08 20.85
N GLU A 47 5.72 5.54 20.21
CA GLU A 47 7.06 6.15 20.21
C GLU A 47 7.08 7.56 19.61
N ILE A 48 6.14 7.88 18.71
CA ILE A 48 6.03 9.18 18.03
C ILE A 48 4.77 9.98 18.42
N ASP A 49 3.69 9.28 18.82
CA ASP A 49 2.42 9.87 19.23
C ASP A 49 1.83 9.06 20.38
N SER A 50 2.05 9.53 21.61
CA SER A 50 1.57 8.88 22.83
C SER A 50 0.04 8.79 22.93
N THR A 51 -0.69 9.58 22.15
CA THR A 51 -2.17 9.59 22.12
C THR A 51 -2.74 8.64 21.07
N ALA A 52 -1.88 7.95 20.31
CA ALA A 52 -2.30 7.05 19.27
C ALA A 52 -3.23 5.95 19.79
N THR A 53 -4.17 5.54 18.93
CA THR A 53 -5.12 4.47 19.20
C THR A 53 -4.98 3.36 18.15
N ILE A 54 -5.69 2.25 18.37
CA ILE A 54 -5.78 1.17 17.38
C ILE A 54 -6.31 1.69 16.03
N ASP A 55 -7.17 2.72 16.03
CA ASP A 55 -7.67 3.30 14.79
C ASP A 55 -6.60 4.12 14.06
N THR A 56 -5.68 4.77 14.78
CA THR A 56 -4.48 5.37 14.18
C THR A 56 -3.64 4.32 13.44
N VAL A 57 -3.45 3.14 14.05
CA VAL A 57 -2.74 2.01 13.43
C VAL A 57 -3.44 1.54 12.16
N LYS A 58 -4.75 1.29 12.22
CA LYS A 58 -5.54 0.87 11.06
C LYS A 58 -5.47 1.90 9.93
N ASN A 59 -5.59 3.19 10.24
CA ASN A 59 -5.51 4.26 9.27
C ASN A 59 -4.12 4.32 8.62
N LYS A 60 -3.05 4.13 9.40
CA LYS A 60 -1.67 4.06 8.90
C LYS A 60 -1.49 2.90 7.92
N ILE A 61 -1.92 1.70 8.31
CA ILE A 61 -1.89 0.50 7.45
C ILE A 61 -2.70 0.74 6.17
N ASN A 62 -3.92 1.28 6.29
CA ASN A 62 -4.78 1.54 5.14
C ASN A 62 -4.13 2.53 4.15
N THR A 63 -3.48 3.58 4.67
CA THR A 63 -2.76 4.56 3.86
C THR A 63 -1.59 3.92 3.10
N LEU A 64 -0.81 3.07 3.78
CA LEU A 64 0.28 2.31 3.16
C LEU A 64 -0.23 1.41 2.04
N ARG A 65 -1.29 0.63 2.31
CA ARG A 65 -1.90 -0.28 1.33
C ARG A 65 -2.44 0.48 0.11
N CYS A 66 -3.18 1.58 0.32
CA CYS A 66 -3.71 2.40 -0.76
C CYS A 66 -2.59 2.98 -1.64
N THR A 67 -1.51 3.45 -1.03
CA THR A 67 -0.37 4.03 -1.75
C THR A 67 0.36 2.96 -2.56
N PHE A 68 0.66 1.82 -1.92
CA PHE A 68 1.28 0.67 -2.57
C PHE A 68 0.46 0.15 -3.75
N LYS A 69 -0.86 -0.01 -3.56
CA LYS A 69 -1.77 -0.47 -4.62
C LYS A 69 -1.76 0.43 -5.84
N LYS A 70 -1.77 1.76 -5.65
CA LYS A 70 -1.65 2.72 -6.77
C LYS A 70 -0.34 2.54 -7.52
N GLU A 71 0.75 2.31 -6.81
CA GLU A 71 2.07 2.11 -7.41
C GLU A 71 2.14 0.79 -8.19
N VAL A 72 1.63 -0.30 -7.62
CA VAL A 72 1.48 -1.61 -8.30
C VAL A 72 0.64 -1.49 -9.57
N LEU A 73 -0.43 -0.70 -9.56
CA LEU A 73 -1.26 -0.48 -10.74
C LEU A 73 -0.49 0.23 -11.86
N LYS A 74 0.34 1.23 -11.56
CA LYS A 74 1.18 1.90 -12.57
C LYS A 74 2.18 0.93 -13.20
N VAL A 75 2.87 0.12 -12.37
CA VAL A 75 3.79 -0.92 -12.85
C VAL A 75 3.06 -1.88 -13.78
N LYS A 76 1.92 -2.44 -13.34
CA LYS A 76 1.13 -3.38 -14.15
C LYS A 76 0.58 -2.76 -15.43
N SER A 77 0.17 -1.50 -15.42
CA SER A 77 -0.31 -0.81 -16.61
C SER A 77 0.81 -0.59 -17.63
N SER A 78 2.00 -0.18 -17.19
CA SER A 78 3.15 -0.03 -18.10
C SER A 78 3.54 -1.34 -18.78
N GLN A 79 3.43 -2.48 -18.08
CA GLN A 79 3.70 -3.81 -18.63
C GLN A 79 2.67 -4.25 -19.68
N ARG A 80 1.41 -3.78 -19.58
CA ARG A 80 0.31 -4.19 -20.49
C ARG A 80 0.27 -3.41 -21.79
N SER A 81 0.78 -2.18 -21.81
CA SER A 81 0.73 -1.30 -22.98
C SER A 81 1.65 -1.73 -24.12
N GLY A 82 2.40 -2.82 -23.97
CA GLY A 82 3.23 -3.39 -25.05
C GLY A 82 4.47 -2.57 -25.40
N SER A 83 4.74 -1.49 -24.68
CA SER A 83 6.00 -0.77 -24.79
C SER A 83 7.16 -1.71 -24.44
N GLY A 84 8.29 -1.58 -25.16
CA GLY A 84 9.49 -2.43 -24.94
C GLY A 84 9.97 -2.40 -23.48
N LYS A 85 10.85 -3.35 -23.10
CA LYS A 85 11.37 -3.49 -21.72
C LYS A 85 11.92 -2.20 -21.11
N ASP A 86 12.36 -1.25 -21.93
CA ASP A 86 12.88 0.05 -21.52
C ASP A 86 11.82 1.06 -21.04
N ASP A 87 10.52 0.75 -21.20
CA ASP A 87 9.40 1.66 -20.90
C ASP A 87 8.55 1.18 -19.71
N ILE A 88 9.04 0.20 -18.95
CA ILE A 88 8.38 -0.28 -17.74
C ILE A 88 8.52 0.77 -16.64
N TYR A 89 7.39 1.16 -16.06
CA TYR A 89 7.36 2.11 -14.96
C TYR A 89 8.11 1.58 -13.74
N ILE A 90 9.10 2.33 -13.28
CA ILE A 90 9.85 2.07 -12.05
C ILE A 90 9.13 2.75 -10.87
N PRO A 91 8.73 1.99 -9.83
CA PRO A 91 8.18 2.56 -8.59
C PRO A 91 9.07 3.65 -8.00
N LYS A 92 8.48 4.80 -7.67
CA LYS A 92 9.18 5.91 -7.00
C LYS A 92 9.10 5.79 -5.48
N LEU A 93 8.29 4.87 -4.98
CA LEU A 93 8.09 4.64 -3.56
C LEU A 93 9.31 3.93 -2.97
N TRP A 94 10.11 4.61 -2.14
CA TRP A 94 11.35 4.03 -1.61
C TRP A 94 11.16 2.76 -0.76
N TYR A 95 9.97 2.59 -0.18
CA TYR A 95 9.59 1.41 0.61
C TYR A 95 8.72 0.42 -0.19
N TYR A 96 8.72 0.52 -1.52
CA TYR A 96 7.93 -0.36 -2.39
C TYR A 96 8.25 -1.83 -2.12
N ASP A 97 9.54 -2.18 -2.11
CA ASP A 97 10.01 -3.55 -1.92
C ASP A 97 9.62 -4.11 -0.54
N LEU A 98 9.58 -3.26 0.49
CA LEU A 98 9.15 -3.64 1.83
C LEU A 98 7.67 -4.06 1.89
N LEU A 99 6.83 -3.52 1.00
CA LEU A 99 5.40 -3.84 0.93
C LEU A 99 5.06 -4.91 -0.12
N GLN A 100 6.06 -5.46 -0.81
CA GLN A 100 5.85 -6.43 -1.89
C GLN A 100 5.14 -7.72 -1.41
N PHE A 101 5.22 -8.06 -0.12
CA PHE A 101 4.49 -9.19 0.46
C PHE A 101 2.96 -9.07 0.36
N LEU A 102 2.43 -7.85 0.16
CA LEU A 102 0.99 -7.61 -0.04
C LEU A 102 0.51 -8.02 -1.44
N THR A 103 1.41 -8.11 -2.43
CA THR A 103 1.05 -8.34 -3.84
C THR A 103 0.32 -9.68 -4.04
N ASP A 104 0.69 -10.72 -3.28
CA ASP A 104 0.09 -12.06 -3.33
C ASP A 104 -1.36 -12.12 -2.81
N GLN A 105 -1.78 -11.06 -2.11
CA GLN A 105 -3.12 -10.94 -1.53
C GLN A 105 -4.05 -10.06 -2.39
N GLU A 106 -3.53 -9.30 -3.36
CA GLU A 106 -4.27 -8.25 -4.09
C GLU A 106 -4.82 -8.67 -5.47
N VAL A 107 -4.83 -9.95 -5.81
CA VAL A 107 -5.41 -10.47 -7.07
C VAL A 107 -6.50 -11.50 -6.73
N PRO A 108 -7.78 -11.44 -7.25
CA PRO A 108 -8.36 -10.64 -8.34
C PRO A 108 -9.78 -10.02 -8.13
N ARG A 109 -10.04 -8.84 -8.71
CA ARG A 109 -11.13 -8.58 -9.69
C ARG A 109 -10.93 -7.17 -10.25
N SER A 110 -10.69 -7.10 -11.54
CA SER A 110 -10.86 -5.88 -12.32
C SER A 110 -12.34 -5.51 -12.30
N SER A 111 -12.80 -4.79 -11.27
CA SER A 111 -14.00 -3.98 -11.42
C SER A 111 -13.61 -2.81 -12.30
N ARG A 112 -14.13 -2.84 -13.53
CA ARG A 112 -13.98 -1.81 -14.56
C ARG A 112 -14.23 -0.45 -13.91
N SER A 113 -13.24 0.43 -13.92
CA SER A 113 -13.47 1.84 -13.61
C SER A 113 -14.41 2.42 -14.68
N ASN A 114 -15.47 3.11 -14.26
CA ASN A 114 -16.07 4.12 -15.11
C ASN A 114 -15.00 5.19 -15.31
N ILE A 115 -14.53 5.29 -16.54
CA ILE A 115 -13.65 6.35 -17.01
C ILE A 115 -14.47 7.63 -17.04
N SER A 116 -14.25 8.53 -16.08
CA SER A 116 -14.55 9.94 -16.30
C SER A 116 -13.46 10.44 -17.22
N LYS A 117 -13.80 10.62 -18.50
CA LYS A 117 -12.99 11.40 -19.43
C LYS A 117 -13.18 12.86 -19.02
N ASP A 118 -12.15 13.47 -18.48
CA ASP A 118 -12.08 14.93 -18.37
C ASP A 118 -10.98 15.44 -19.31
N ASP A 119 -11.47 16.32 -20.18
CA ASP A 119 -10.82 17.46 -20.83
C ASP A 119 -9.91 17.23 -22.03
N GLU A 120 -10.53 17.43 -23.20
CA GLU A 120 -9.87 17.86 -24.43
C GLU A 120 -9.17 19.21 -24.22
N GLU A 121 -7.86 19.22 -24.46
CA GLU A 121 -7.13 20.41 -24.87
C GLU A 121 -7.75 20.98 -26.15
N THR A 122 -8.30 22.19 -26.06
CA THR A 122 -8.37 23.09 -27.22
C THR A 122 -7.52 24.31 -26.90
N ASN A 123 -6.29 24.32 -27.40
CA ASN A 123 -5.48 25.52 -27.47
C ASN A 123 -5.23 25.82 -28.95
N ASP A 124 -6.24 26.41 -29.59
CA ASP A 124 -6.12 27.07 -30.88
C ASP A 124 -6.12 28.57 -30.65
N VAL A 125 -4.96 29.21 -30.77
CA VAL A 125 -4.86 30.55 -31.36
C VAL A 125 -3.58 30.58 -32.18
N SER A 126 -3.74 30.40 -33.48
CA SER A 126 -2.77 30.83 -34.48
C SER A 126 -3.11 32.25 -34.96
N LYS A 127 -2.07 33.09 -34.97
CA LYS A 127 -1.87 34.33 -35.76
C LYS A 127 -2.36 35.65 -35.19
#